data_AF-A0A7C3QZY0-F1
#
_entry.id   AF-A0A7C3QZY0-F1
#
_cell.length_a   1.000
_cell.length_b   1.000
_cell.length_c   1.000
_cell.angle_alpha   90.00
_cell.angle_beta   90.00
_cell.angle_gamma   90.00
#
_symmetry.space_group_name_H-M   'P 1'
#
loop_
_entity.id
_entity.type
_entity.pdbx_description
1 polymer ?
#
loop_
_entity_poly.entity_id
_entity_poly.type
_entity_poly.pdbx_seq_one_letter_code
_entity_poly.pdbx_strand_id
1 'polypeptide(L)'
;MKTSKGEQSYEIGEESAIVIEATSGDVRVQGWDKSQVAVESEEEPAAVIQGERELTIRSMPNGAGDLTVCVPQGHDLVLRLVSGDAYLNDVVGDIAIQSTSGDIRACSIQGEVRVRTISGDIALHSSQLSGLVLETVSGDGTVETPIAEGGHYDLRSVSGDLQLLIPEDQPCTVYSTSLSGELCCGLPHEAKQRGWDKQEILINGGGPEIHIHTVSGDIGVRAAGHLPEPATEHEAGEPPGSALPKEPGESKRATQPLEGYEAASEAEPFQVKEGTPSTEAEEAQTAARRMEILKAIEEGRMSVSEGLARLRQLE
;
A
#
# COMPACT_ATOMS: atom_id res chain seq x y z
N MET A 1 -2.02 -40.29 -12.19
CA MET A 1 -2.93 -40.00 -11.07
C MET A 1 -3.24 -38.52 -11.15
N LYS A 2 -4.52 -38.14 -11.19
CA LYS A 2 -4.92 -36.73 -11.29
C LYS A 2 -4.77 -36.12 -9.90
N THR A 3 -3.81 -35.21 -9.71
CA THR A 3 -3.73 -34.32 -8.55
C THR A 3 -5.00 -33.50 -8.52
N SER A 4 -5.81 -33.71 -7.49
CA SER A 4 -7.03 -32.95 -7.26
C SER A 4 -6.65 -31.60 -6.67
N LYS A 5 -6.81 -30.55 -7.46
CA LYS A 5 -6.79 -29.14 -7.03
C LYS A 5 -7.61 -29.01 -5.75
N GLY A 6 -6.99 -28.58 -4.66
CA GLY A 6 -7.63 -28.51 -3.35
C GLY A 6 -8.33 -27.16 -3.19
N GLU A 7 -9.56 -27.03 -3.68
CA GLU A 7 -10.40 -25.86 -3.42
C GLU A 7 -11.17 -26.08 -2.10
N GLN A 8 -10.99 -25.18 -1.14
CA GLN A 8 -11.66 -25.20 0.15
C GLN A 8 -12.22 -23.82 0.48
N SER A 9 -13.43 -23.74 1.04
CA SER A 9 -14.07 -22.48 1.44
C SER A 9 -14.36 -22.48 2.93
N TYR A 10 -14.19 -21.32 3.57
CA TYR A 10 -14.32 -21.11 5.00
C TYR A 10 -15.20 -19.90 5.27
N GLU A 11 -16.23 -20.05 6.09
CA GLU A 11 -17.02 -18.91 6.57
C GLU A 11 -16.17 -18.08 7.52
N ILE A 12 -16.27 -16.75 7.43
CA ILE A 12 -15.52 -15.83 8.29
C ILE A 12 -16.49 -14.87 8.97
N GLY A 13 -16.26 -14.60 10.26
CA GLY A 13 -17.11 -13.67 11.02
C GLY A 13 -16.81 -12.22 10.62
N GLU A 14 -17.84 -11.37 10.71
CA GLU A 14 -17.70 -9.92 10.59
C GLU A 14 -16.59 -9.46 11.56
N GLU A 15 -15.56 -8.77 11.05
CA GLU A 15 -14.35 -8.31 11.79
C GLU A 15 -13.23 -9.33 12.07
N SER A 16 -13.17 -10.45 11.35
CA SER A 16 -12.02 -11.37 11.50
C SER A 16 -10.85 -10.96 10.59
N ALA A 17 -9.62 -11.08 11.08
CA ALA A 17 -8.42 -10.89 10.27
C ALA A 17 -8.09 -12.15 9.45
N ILE A 18 -7.58 -11.96 8.24
CA ILE A 18 -7.14 -13.04 7.36
C ILE A 18 -5.62 -13.00 7.32
N VAL A 19 -4.97 -14.07 7.75
CA VAL A 19 -3.51 -14.17 7.76
C VAL A 19 -3.08 -15.24 6.77
N ILE A 20 -2.23 -14.86 5.81
CA ILE A 20 -1.68 -15.76 4.79
C ILE A 20 -0.17 -15.82 5.01
N GLU A 21 0.34 -17.02 5.28
CA GLU A 21 1.77 -17.28 5.47
C GLU A 21 2.27 -18.24 4.38
N ALA A 22 3.17 -17.79 3.52
CA ALA A 22 3.83 -18.65 2.54
C ALA A 22 5.35 -18.60 2.69
N THR A 23 5.96 -19.78 2.64
CA THR A 23 7.43 -19.92 2.70
C THR A 23 8.03 -19.87 1.29
N SER A 24 7.33 -20.44 0.31
CA SER A 24 7.70 -20.52 -1.09
C SER A 24 6.45 -20.57 -1.96
N GLY A 25 6.59 -20.16 -3.23
CA GLY A 25 5.49 -20.11 -4.20
C GLY A 25 4.83 -18.74 -4.25
N ASP A 26 4.17 -18.44 -5.36
CA ASP A 26 3.49 -17.16 -5.54
C ASP A 26 2.16 -17.15 -4.78
N VAL A 27 1.82 -16.01 -4.19
CA VAL A 27 0.53 -15.84 -3.53
C VAL A 27 -0.31 -14.86 -4.31
N ARG A 28 -1.48 -15.33 -4.76
CA ARG A 28 -2.50 -14.53 -5.44
C ARG A 28 -3.66 -14.31 -4.49
N VAL A 29 -3.97 -13.06 -4.19
CA VAL A 29 -5.13 -12.68 -3.39
C VAL A 29 -6.11 -11.91 -4.26
N GLN A 30 -7.37 -12.32 -4.24
CA GLN A 30 -8.46 -11.68 -4.98
C GLN A 30 -9.59 -11.29 -4.04
N GLY A 31 -9.96 -10.02 -4.00
CA GLY A 31 -11.16 -9.59 -3.29
C GLY A 31 -12.44 -10.01 -4.03
N TRP A 32 -13.49 -10.34 -3.28
CA TRP A 32 -14.80 -10.73 -3.83
C TRP A 32 -15.99 -10.40 -2.90
N ASP A 33 -17.21 -10.48 -3.42
CA ASP A 33 -18.43 -10.08 -2.71
C ASP A 33 -19.03 -11.17 -1.79
N LYS A 34 -18.31 -12.27 -1.56
CA LYS A 34 -18.79 -13.36 -0.70
C LYS A 34 -18.19 -13.26 0.68
N SER A 35 -19.00 -13.42 1.73
CA SER A 35 -18.58 -13.46 3.15
C SER A 35 -17.87 -14.77 3.54
N GLN A 36 -17.06 -15.33 2.65
CA GLN A 36 -16.30 -16.54 2.87
C GLN A 36 -14.90 -16.35 2.28
N VAL A 37 -13.92 -17.06 2.81
CA VAL A 37 -12.57 -17.13 2.24
C VAL A 37 -12.45 -18.42 1.45
N ALA A 38 -12.06 -18.35 0.18
CA ALA A 38 -11.70 -19.55 -0.57
C ALA A 38 -10.20 -19.65 -0.72
N VAL A 39 -9.70 -20.87 -0.56
CA VAL A 39 -8.29 -21.21 -0.65
C VAL A 39 -8.15 -22.29 -1.70
N GLU A 40 -7.29 -22.03 -2.68
CA GLU A 40 -6.92 -22.96 -3.73
C GLU A 40 -5.41 -23.13 -3.75
N SER A 41 -4.95 -24.37 -3.74
CA SER A 41 -3.53 -24.72 -3.86
C SER A 41 -3.33 -25.73 -4.98
N GLU A 42 -2.26 -25.57 -5.76
CA GLU A 42 -1.99 -26.39 -6.94
C GLU A 42 -1.48 -27.79 -6.61
N GLU A 43 -0.60 -27.91 -5.61
CA GLU A 43 0.08 -29.18 -5.30
C GLU A 43 -0.51 -29.87 -4.06
N GLU A 44 -0.32 -29.23 -2.91
CA GLU A 44 -0.68 -29.77 -1.59
C GLU A 44 -1.66 -28.82 -0.89
N PRO A 45 -2.66 -29.34 -0.16
CA PRO A 45 -3.62 -28.49 0.53
C PRO A 45 -2.90 -27.60 1.54
N ALA A 46 -3.23 -26.30 1.53
CA ALA A 46 -2.76 -25.37 2.53
C ALA A 46 -3.33 -25.74 3.91
N ALA A 47 -2.55 -25.54 4.96
CA ALA A 47 -3.05 -25.72 6.33
C ALA A 47 -3.86 -24.49 6.72
N VAL A 48 -5.16 -24.66 6.90
CA VAL A 48 -6.07 -23.58 7.33
C VAL A 48 -6.45 -23.79 8.79
N ILE A 49 -6.24 -22.76 9.60
CA ILE A 49 -6.51 -22.72 11.03
C ILE A 49 -7.51 -21.59 11.27
N GLN A 50 -8.74 -21.96 11.61
CA GLN A 50 -9.79 -21.01 11.95
C GLN A 50 -9.81 -20.79 13.47
N GLY A 51 -9.48 -19.58 13.89
CA GLY A 51 -9.68 -19.08 15.25
C GLY A 51 -11.01 -18.34 15.41
N GLU A 52 -11.22 -17.72 16.57
CA GLU A 52 -12.44 -16.94 16.84
C GLU A 52 -12.51 -15.59 16.10
N ARG A 53 -11.35 -14.99 15.80
CA ARG A 53 -11.22 -13.66 15.15
C ARG A 53 -10.13 -13.60 14.08
N GLU A 54 -9.62 -14.76 13.69
CA GLU A 54 -8.50 -14.86 12.76
C GLU A 54 -8.62 -16.15 11.95
N LEU A 55 -8.44 -16.05 10.63
CA LEU A 55 -8.29 -17.19 9.74
C LEU A 55 -6.85 -17.23 9.24
N THR A 56 -6.06 -18.19 9.70
CA THR A 56 -4.67 -18.36 9.26
C THR A 56 -4.58 -19.42 8.16
N ILE A 57 -3.99 -19.07 7.03
CA ILE A 57 -3.73 -19.94 5.88
C ILE A 57 -2.22 -20.09 5.75
N ARG A 58 -1.71 -21.31 5.87
CA ARG A 58 -0.26 -21.61 5.79
C ARG A 58 0.05 -22.49 4.59
N SER A 59 0.98 -22.04 3.76
CA SER A 59 1.64 -22.92 2.80
C SER A 59 2.52 -23.92 3.56
N MET A 60 2.57 -25.16 3.08
CA MET A 60 3.32 -26.23 3.72
C MET A 60 4.84 -26.03 3.51
N PRO A 61 5.70 -26.44 4.46
CA PRO A 61 7.15 -26.21 4.37
C PRO A 61 7.84 -26.83 3.14
N ASN A 62 7.20 -27.83 2.52
CA ASN A 62 7.69 -28.51 1.33
C ASN A 62 6.89 -28.14 0.06
N GLY A 63 5.91 -27.23 0.19
CA GLY A 63 5.04 -26.80 -0.91
C GLY A 63 5.68 -25.65 -1.66
N ALA A 64 6.21 -25.93 -2.85
CA ALA A 64 6.59 -24.91 -3.83
C ALA A 64 5.39 -24.46 -4.68
N GLY A 65 4.17 -24.71 -4.20
CA GLY A 65 2.94 -24.50 -4.96
C GLY A 65 2.42 -23.08 -4.78
N ASP A 66 1.88 -22.55 -5.87
CA ASP A 66 1.16 -21.28 -5.88
C ASP A 66 -0.12 -21.39 -5.03
N LEU A 67 -0.38 -20.33 -4.26
CA LEU A 67 -1.55 -20.22 -3.40
C LEU A 67 -2.47 -19.13 -3.96
N THR A 68 -3.72 -19.49 -4.23
CA THR A 68 -4.75 -18.51 -4.60
C THR A 68 -5.76 -18.41 -3.47
N VAL A 69 -5.98 -17.21 -2.96
CA VAL A 69 -6.90 -16.93 -1.86
C VAL A 69 -7.90 -15.85 -2.28
N CYS A 70 -9.19 -16.19 -2.24
CA CYS A 70 -10.25 -15.21 -2.42
C CYS A 70 -10.73 -14.70 -1.05
N VAL A 71 -10.71 -13.39 -0.84
CA VAL A 71 -10.99 -12.76 0.45
C VAL A 71 -12.23 -11.85 0.37
N PRO A 72 -13.14 -11.88 1.36
CA PRO A 72 -14.24 -10.93 1.44
C PRO A 72 -13.74 -9.50 1.54
N GLN A 73 -14.50 -8.57 0.99
CA GLN A 73 -14.24 -7.14 1.17
C GLN A 73 -14.43 -6.70 2.63
N GLY A 74 -13.70 -5.67 3.04
CA GLY A 74 -13.80 -5.02 4.35
C GLY A 74 -13.16 -5.79 5.50
N HIS A 75 -12.26 -6.74 5.22
CA HIS A 75 -11.55 -7.51 6.24
C HIS A 75 -10.05 -7.18 6.21
N ASP A 76 -9.42 -7.22 7.39
CA ASP A 76 -7.98 -7.00 7.51
C ASP A 76 -7.22 -8.19 6.91
N LEU A 77 -6.19 -7.89 6.12
CA LEU A 77 -5.36 -8.88 5.46
C LEU A 77 -3.91 -8.74 5.90
N VAL A 78 -3.34 -9.83 6.39
CA VAL A 78 -1.91 -9.91 6.72
C VAL A 78 -1.25 -10.96 5.82
N LEU A 79 -0.34 -10.53 4.97
CA LEU A 79 0.43 -11.40 4.08
C LEU A 79 1.88 -11.49 4.56
N ARG A 80 2.35 -12.71 4.85
CA ARG A 80 3.74 -12.99 5.25
C ARG A 80 4.39 -13.94 4.26
N LEU A 81 5.43 -13.46 3.58
CA LEU A 81 6.17 -14.18 2.57
C LEU A 81 7.65 -14.28 2.94
N VAL A 82 8.24 -15.45 2.72
CA VAL A 82 9.69 -15.65 2.80
C VAL A 82 10.32 -15.59 1.41
N SER A 83 9.75 -16.32 0.45
CA SER A 83 10.13 -16.29 -0.96
C SER A 83 8.91 -16.48 -1.85
N GLY A 84 8.87 -15.77 -2.97
CA GLY A 84 7.76 -15.81 -3.92
C GLY A 84 7.07 -14.45 -4.07
N ASP A 85 6.37 -14.27 -5.17
CA ASP A 85 5.77 -12.99 -5.50
C ASP A 85 4.35 -12.87 -4.91
N ALA A 86 3.96 -11.66 -4.52
CA ALA A 86 2.62 -11.34 -4.08
C ALA A 86 1.84 -10.65 -5.19
N TYR A 87 0.64 -11.13 -5.48
CA TYR A 87 -0.29 -10.50 -6.41
C TYR A 87 -1.63 -10.25 -5.70
N LEU A 88 -1.98 -9.01 -5.41
CA LEU A 88 -3.25 -8.64 -4.78
C LEU A 88 -4.12 -7.89 -5.78
N ASN A 89 -5.40 -8.27 -5.91
CA ASN A 89 -6.34 -7.59 -6.81
C ASN A 89 -7.68 -7.34 -6.12
N ASP A 90 -8.20 -6.14 -6.29
CA ASP A 90 -9.53 -5.70 -5.83
C ASP A 90 -9.78 -5.93 -4.33
N VAL A 91 -8.80 -5.68 -3.47
CA VAL A 91 -8.92 -5.90 -2.02
C VAL A 91 -9.30 -4.59 -1.30
N VAL A 92 -10.34 -4.63 -0.48
CA VAL A 92 -10.79 -3.54 0.39
C VAL A 92 -10.58 -3.92 1.86
N GLY A 93 -9.85 -3.10 2.61
CA GLY A 93 -9.54 -3.31 4.02
C GLY A 93 -8.11 -2.90 4.36
N ASP A 94 -7.73 -3.05 5.63
CA ASP A 94 -6.36 -2.75 6.06
C ASP A 94 -5.43 -3.92 5.69
N ILE A 95 -4.37 -3.62 4.93
CA ILE A 95 -3.49 -4.63 4.37
C ILE A 95 -2.08 -4.45 4.92
N ALA A 96 -1.54 -5.49 5.54
CA ALA A 96 -0.17 -5.55 6.00
C ALA A 96 0.61 -6.66 5.26
N ILE A 97 1.60 -6.27 4.45
CA ILE A 97 2.45 -7.20 3.69
C ILE A 97 3.86 -7.18 4.28
N GLN A 98 4.38 -8.36 4.58
CA GLN A 98 5.74 -8.58 5.02
C GLN A 98 6.40 -9.61 4.11
N SER A 99 7.39 -9.21 3.34
CA SER A 99 8.16 -10.11 2.48
C SER A 99 9.65 -10.07 2.83
N THR A 100 10.35 -11.18 2.67
CA THR A 100 11.82 -11.19 2.70
C THR A 100 12.40 -11.08 1.29
N SER A 101 11.81 -11.79 0.33
CA SER A 101 12.26 -11.80 -1.06
C SER A 101 11.07 -12.06 -1.98
N GLY A 102 10.95 -11.26 -3.04
CA GLY A 102 9.91 -11.41 -4.07
C GLY A 102 9.21 -10.09 -4.34
N ASP A 103 8.64 -9.98 -5.54
CA ASP A 103 7.97 -8.77 -5.99
C ASP A 103 6.56 -8.69 -5.39
N ILE A 104 6.11 -7.47 -5.10
CA ILE A 104 4.77 -7.21 -4.59
C ILE A 104 4.02 -6.38 -5.62
N ARG A 105 2.98 -6.96 -6.20
CA ARG A 105 2.09 -6.28 -7.14
C ARG A 105 0.70 -6.22 -6.55
N ALA A 106 0.16 -5.02 -6.40
CA ALA A 106 -1.21 -4.83 -5.95
C ALA A 106 -1.95 -3.89 -6.90
N CYS A 107 -3.18 -4.26 -7.25
CA CYS A 107 -4.04 -3.50 -8.14
C CYS A 107 -5.41 -3.28 -7.47
N SER A 108 -5.98 -2.09 -7.64
CA SER A 108 -7.33 -1.75 -7.16
C SER A 108 -7.51 -1.93 -5.64
N ILE A 109 -6.51 -1.53 -4.85
CA ILE A 109 -6.55 -1.65 -3.39
C ILE A 109 -7.25 -0.44 -2.76
N GLN A 110 -8.04 -0.65 -1.70
CA GLN A 110 -8.68 0.42 -0.95
C GLN A 110 -8.50 0.20 0.56
N GLY A 111 -8.06 1.23 1.30
CA GLY A 111 -7.79 1.16 2.74
C GLY A 111 -6.37 1.61 3.12
N GLU A 112 -5.94 1.31 4.36
CA GLU A 112 -4.54 1.53 4.78
C GLU A 112 -3.66 0.37 4.30
N VAL A 113 -2.52 0.70 3.69
CA VAL A 113 -1.55 -0.30 3.22
C VAL A 113 -0.22 -0.12 3.94
N ARG A 114 0.28 -1.21 4.52
CA ARG A 114 1.61 -1.28 5.11
C ARG A 114 2.44 -2.37 4.45
N VAL A 115 3.48 -2.00 3.72
CA VAL A 115 4.37 -2.93 3.03
C VAL A 115 5.76 -2.86 3.64
N ARG A 116 6.30 -4.01 4.01
CA ARG A 116 7.68 -4.19 4.45
C ARG A 116 8.34 -5.28 3.63
N THR A 117 9.40 -4.95 2.90
CA THR A 117 10.20 -5.94 2.18
C THR A 117 11.69 -5.71 2.38
N ILE A 118 12.49 -6.76 2.23
CA ILE A 118 13.96 -6.64 2.22
C ILE A 118 14.43 -6.50 0.77
N SER A 119 14.01 -7.42 -0.10
CA SER A 119 14.39 -7.40 -1.51
C SER A 119 13.20 -7.70 -2.41
N GLY A 120 13.00 -6.88 -3.43
CA GLY A 120 11.97 -7.07 -4.45
C GLY A 120 11.30 -5.75 -4.82
N ASP A 121 10.73 -5.71 -6.02
CA ASP A 121 10.08 -4.51 -6.52
C ASP A 121 8.64 -4.42 -6.00
N ILE A 122 8.19 -3.20 -5.73
CA ILE A 122 6.83 -2.94 -5.25
C ILE A 122 6.10 -2.14 -6.34
N ALA A 123 4.96 -2.65 -6.80
CA ALA A 123 4.09 -1.97 -7.74
C ALA A 123 2.66 -1.93 -7.19
N LEU A 124 2.21 -0.73 -6.80
CA LEU A 124 0.83 -0.46 -6.41
C LEU A 124 0.17 0.35 -7.52
N HIS A 125 -0.88 -0.20 -8.15
CA HIS A 125 -1.58 0.42 -9.27
C HIS A 125 -3.05 0.66 -8.97
N SER A 126 -3.61 1.74 -9.52
CA SER A 126 -5.05 2.06 -9.44
C SER A 126 -5.66 1.94 -8.04
N SER A 127 -4.88 2.24 -7.00
CA SER A 127 -5.28 2.01 -5.60
C SER A 127 -5.77 3.32 -4.98
N GLN A 128 -6.82 3.27 -4.15
CA GLN A 128 -7.36 4.41 -3.40
C GLN A 128 -7.00 4.25 -1.92
N LEU A 129 -5.75 4.61 -1.60
CA LEU A 129 -5.21 4.38 -0.27
C LEU A 129 -5.61 5.51 0.68
N SER A 130 -6.09 5.18 1.87
CA SER A 130 -6.29 6.15 2.97
C SER A 130 -5.00 6.42 3.75
N GLY A 131 -4.00 5.55 3.60
CA GLY A 131 -2.66 5.70 4.16
C GLY A 131 -1.71 4.66 3.57
N LEU A 132 -0.42 4.99 3.51
CA LEU A 132 0.62 4.11 3.00
C LEU A 132 1.86 4.21 3.87
N VAL A 133 2.32 3.06 4.39
CA VAL A 133 3.66 2.92 4.97
C VAL A 133 4.41 1.89 4.15
N LEU A 134 5.41 2.32 3.39
CA LEU A 134 6.24 1.46 2.55
C LEU A 134 7.66 1.47 3.08
N GLU A 135 8.21 0.32 3.42
CA GLU A 135 9.61 0.16 3.85
C GLU A 135 10.27 -0.94 3.02
N THR A 136 11.31 -0.58 2.26
CA THR A 136 12.13 -1.53 1.49
C THR A 136 13.62 -1.31 1.73
N VAL A 137 14.43 -2.37 1.65
CA VAL A 137 15.89 -2.24 1.68
C VAL A 137 16.46 -2.17 0.26
N SER A 138 16.00 -3.03 -0.64
CA SER A 138 16.47 -3.07 -2.02
C SER A 138 15.31 -3.36 -2.98
N GLY A 139 15.16 -2.53 -4.00
CA GLY A 139 14.16 -2.71 -5.05
C GLY A 139 13.48 -1.39 -5.40
N ASP A 140 12.87 -1.37 -6.58
CA ASP A 140 12.21 -0.17 -7.08
C ASP A 140 10.73 -0.17 -6.64
N GLY A 141 10.23 1.02 -6.26
CA GLY A 141 8.88 1.20 -5.76
C GLY A 141 8.07 2.10 -6.67
N THR A 142 7.05 1.57 -7.33
CA THR A 142 6.06 2.33 -8.09
C THR A 142 4.74 2.35 -7.34
N VAL A 143 4.25 3.54 -6.99
CA VAL A 143 2.99 3.71 -6.27
C VAL A 143 2.10 4.67 -7.03
N GLU A 144 0.94 4.19 -7.46
CA GLU A 144 -0.10 4.97 -8.10
C GLU A 144 -1.34 5.03 -7.21
N THR A 145 -1.54 6.17 -6.56
CA THR A 145 -2.65 6.41 -5.64
C THR A 145 -3.00 7.89 -5.60
N PRO A 146 -4.29 8.27 -5.54
CA PRO A 146 -4.64 9.58 -5.06
C PRO A 146 -4.24 9.71 -3.58
N ILE A 147 -3.96 10.94 -3.15
CA ILE A 147 -3.55 11.28 -1.79
C ILE A 147 -4.79 11.71 -0.98
N ALA A 148 -5.23 10.88 -0.04
CA ALA A 148 -6.36 11.16 0.82
C ALA A 148 -6.06 12.32 1.77
N GLU A 149 -7.05 13.18 2.02
CA GLU A 149 -6.94 14.22 3.04
C GLU A 149 -6.80 13.59 4.43
N GLY A 150 -5.77 13.99 5.18
CA GLY A 150 -5.46 13.41 6.49
C GLY A 150 -4.84 12.00 6.44
N GLY A 151 -4.58 11.45 5.26
CA GLY A 151 -3.86 10.21 5.09
C GLY A 151 -2.38 10.36 5.45
N HIS A 152 -1.80 9.30 6.01
CA HIS A 152 -0.37 9.25 6.33
C HIS A 152 0.38 8.47 5.26
N TYR A 153 1.30 9.13 4.55
CA TYR A 153 2.11 8.53 3.50
C TYR A 153 3.59 8.63 3.87
N ASP A 154 4.21 7.51 4.24
CA ASP A 154 5.62 7.38 4.61
C ASP A 154 6.27 6.28 3.76
N LEU A 155 7.17 6.68 2.86
CA LEU A 155 7.89 5.80 1.95
C LEU A 155 9.37 5.82 2.30
N ARG A 156 9.92 4.65 2.65
CA ARG A 156 11.32 4.47 3.06
C ARG A 156 11.99 3.42 2.19
N SER A 157 13.12 3.79 1.59
CA SER A 157 13.99 2.89 0.86
C SER A 157 15.44 3.04 1.32
N VAL A 158 16.24 1.98 1.25
CA VAL A 158 17.70 2.11 1.41
C VAL A 158 18.36 2.22 0.03
N SER A 159 17.98 1.35 -0.91
CA SER A 159 18.51 1.32 -2.26
C SER A 159 17.41 1.03 -3.27
N GLY A 160 17.28 1.88 -4.28
CA GLY A 160 16.32 1.70 -5.37
C GLY A 160 15.51 2.97 -5.62
N ASP A 161 14.91 3.03 -6.80
CA ASP A 161 14.20 4.22 -7.26
C ASP A 161 12.74 4.18 -6.77
N LEU A 162 12.24 5.33 -6.32
CA LEU A 162 10.84 5.47 -5.88
C LEU A 162 10.09 6.37 -6.85
N GLN A 163 9.06 5.82 -7.49
CA GLN A 163 8.17 6.54 -8.37
C GLN A 163 6.77 6.64 -7.77
N LEU A 164 6.35 7.87 -7.48
CA LEU A 164 5.01 8.20 -7.04
C LEU A 164 4.20 8.80 -8.21
N LEU A 165 3.07 8.17 -8.53
CA LEU A 165 2.11 8.61 -9.51
C LEU A 165 0.84 9.11 -8.80
N ILE A 166 0.55 10.40 -8.95
CA ILE A 166 -0.63 11.05 -8.37
C ILE A 166 -1.45 11.74 -9.47
N PRO A 167 -2.78 11.86 -9.35
CA PRO A 167 -3.60 12.64 -10.27
C PRO A 167 -3.00 14.03 -10.58
N GLU A 168 -3.06 14.44 -11.84
CA GLU A 168 -2.37 15.65 -12.33
C GLU A 168 -2.76 16.93 -11.58
N ASP A 169 -4.03 17.05 -11.21
CA ASP A 169 -4.59 18.22 -10.52
C ASP A 169 -4.55 18.11 -8.98
N GLN A 170 -3.96 17.05 -8.43
CA GLN A 170 -3.99 16.82 -6.99
C GLN A 170 -3.02 17.74 -6.23
N PRO A 171 -3.50 18.51 -5.24
CA PRO A 171 -2.64 19.23 -4.32
C PRO A 171 -1.98 18.28 -3.31
N CYS A 172 -0.66 18.36 -3.15
CA CYS A 172 0.07 17.65 -2.10
C CYS A 172 1.44 18.28 -1.82
N THR A 173 2.01 17.98 -0.66
CA THR A 173 3.35 18.42 -0.27
C THR A 173 4.26 17.21 -0.11
N VAL A 174 5.36 17.16 -0.86
CA VAL A 174 6.35 16.07 -0.76
C VAL A 174 7.56 16.56 0.02
N TYR A 175 7.81 15.91 1.15
CA TYR A 175 9.02 16.06 1.95
C TYR A 175 9.96 14.91 1.63
N SER A 176 11.04 15.22 0.92
CA SER A 176 12.05 14.24 0.56
C SER A 176 13.34 14.45 1.34
N THR A 177 13.91 13.36 1.83
CA THR A 177 15.29 13.30 2.32
C THR A 177 16.03 12.21 1.56
N SER A 178 17.08 12.59 0.83
CA SER A 178 17.98 11.65 0.14
C SER A 178 19.43 11.99 0.43
N LEU A 179 20.26 10.97 0.67
CA LEU A 179 21.71 11.15 0.78
C LEU A 179 22.37 11.19 -0.61
N SER A 180 21.87 10.36 -1.54
CA SER A 180 22.34 10.30 -2.92
C SER A 180 21.21 9.90 -3.87
N GLY A 181 21.00 10.73 -4.89
CA GLY A 181 19.93 10.57 -5.88
C GLY A 181 19.35 11.93 -6.26
N GLU A 182 18.67 12.00 -7.40
CA GLU A 182 17.98 13.19 -7.87
C GLU A 182 16.47 13.06 -7.64
N LEU A 183 15.85 14.15 -7.20
CA LEU A 183 14.39 14.24 -7.18
C LEU A 183 13.90 14.95 -8.43
N CYS A 184 13.15 14.21 -9.25
CA CYS A 184 12.48 14.73 -10.44
C CYS A 184 10.96 14.81 -10.23
N CYS A 185 10.41 16.02 -10.20
CA CYS A 185 8.96 16.23 -10.19
C CYS A 185 8.47 16.67 -11.57
N GLY A 186 7.60 15.86 -12.19
CA GLY A 186 6.99 16.13 -13.50
C GLY A 186 5.67 16.89 -13.45
N LEU A 187 5.22 17.32 -12.26
CA LEU A 187 3.98 18.06 -12.04
C LEU A 187 4.25 19.55 -11.81
N PRO A 188 3.26 20.45 -11.98
CA PRO A 188 3.40 21.84 -11.59
C PRO A 188 3.74 21.96 -10.09
N HIS A 189 4.96 22.44 -9.79
CA HIS A 189 5.47 22.45 -8.42
C HIS A 189 6.27 23.71 -8.07
N GLU A 190 6.28 24.05 -6.78
CA GLU A 190 7.20 25.01 -6.17
C GLU A 190 8.15 24.23 -5.24
N ALA A 191 9.43 24.13 -5.62
CA ALA A 191 10.45 23.47 -4.80
C ALA A 191 11.12 24.48 -3.85
N LYS A 192 11.17 24.13 -2.58
CA LYS A 192 11.92 24.83 -1.52
C LYS A 192 12.98 23.89 -0.98
N GLN A 193 14.24 24.23 -1.21
CA GLN A 193 15.35 23.49 -0.62
C GLN A 193 15.58 23.99 0.82
N ARG A 194 15.47 23.10 1.80
CA ARG A 194 15.67 23.41 3.23
C ARG A 194 16.91 22.69 3.76
N GLY A 195 18.09 23.15 3.36
CA GLY A 195 19.36 22.53 3.71
C GLY A 195 19.94 21.70 2.58
N TRP A 196 20.94 20.87 2.89
CA TRP A 196 21.69 20.12 1.87
C TRP A 196 21.00 18.83 1.40
N ASP A 197 20.22 18.19 2.27
CA ASP A 197 19.64 16.85 2.10
C ASP A 197 18.09 16.83 2.14
N LYS A 198 17.45 17.93 2.56
CA LYS A 198 15.99 18.04 2.68
C LYS A 198 15.40 18.91 1.57
N GLN A 199 14.47 18.33 0.84
CA GLN A 199 13.70 19.00 -0.20
C GLN A 199 12.23 19.00 0.17
N GLU A 200 11.60 20.16 0.05
CA GLU A 200 10.17 20.36 0.22
C GLU A 200 9.59 20.79 -1.12
N ILE A 201 8.60 20.07 -1.63
CA ILE A 201 8.02 20.32 -2.94
C ILE A 201 6.52 20.45 -2.79
N LEU A 202 6.02 21.66 -3.07
CA LEU A 202 4.60 21.96 -3.06
C LEU A 202 4.06 21.70 -4.47
N ILE A 203 3.28 20.65 -4.61
CA ILE A 203 2.63 20.27 -5.88
C ILE A 203 1.23 20.87 -5.88
N ASN A 204 0.86 21.55 -6.98
CA ASN A 204 -0.45 22.19 -7.16
C ASN A 204 -0.91 23.09 -5.99
N GLY A 205 0.02 23.79 -5.35
CA GLY A 205 -0.26 24.70 -4.22
C GLY A 205 -0.07 24.09 -2.82
N GLY A 206 0.36 22.82 -2.74
CA GLY A 206 0.56 22.10 -1.47
C GLY A 206 -0.74 21.49 -0.94
N GLY A 207 -0.64 20.65 0.10
CA GLY A 207 -1.80 19.90 0.61
C GLY A 207 -1.38 18.82 1.59
N PRO A 208 -2.03 17.63 1.56
CA PRO A 208 -1.63 16.48 2.36
C PRO A 208 -0.13 16.17 2.20
N GLU A 209 0.48 15.72 3.30
CA GLU A 209 1.92 15.57 3.41
C GLU A 209 2.35 14.14 3.07
N ILE A 210 3.43 14.04 2.29
CA ILE A 210 4.04 12.78 1.88
C ILE A 210 5.50 12.82 2.29
N HIS A 211 5.93 11.85 3.06
CA HIS A 211 7.32 11.73 3.51
C HIS A 211 8.01 10.63 2.72
N ILE A 212 9.12 11.00 2.06
CA ILE A 212 9.95 10.07 1.29
C ILE A 212 11.37 10.12 1.83
N HIS A 213 11.85 8.99 2.31
CA HIS A 213 13.20 8.82 2.84
C HIS A 213 13.92 7.76 2.02
N THR A 214 15.00 8.16 1.34
CA THR A 214 15.89 7.20 0.68
C THR A 214 17.34 7.44 1.07
N VAL A 215 18.16 6.39 1.07
CA VAL A 215 19.61 6.57 1.20
C VAL A 215 20.23 6.71 -0.19
N SER A 216 19.90 5.79 -1.09
CA SER A 216 20.41 5.76 -2.46
C SER A 216 19.30 5.44 -3.46
N GLY A 217 19.11 6.31 -4.44
CA GLY A 217 18.13 6.11 -5.50
C GLY A 217 17.43 7.41 -5.87
N ASP A 218 16.91 7.45 -7.09
CA ASP A 218 16.20 8.60 -7.62
C ASP A 218 14.74 8.59 -7.15
N ILE A 219 14.19 9.78 -6.93
CA ILE A 219 12.79 9.95 -6.54
C ILE A 219 12.06 10.64 -7.68
N GLY A 220 11.10 9.94 -8.28
CA GLY A 220 10.24 10.45 -9.32
C GLY A 220 8.85 10.75 -8.79
N VAL A 221 8.33 11.95 -9.02
CA VAL A 221 6.90 12.25 -8.82
C VAL A 221 6.29 12.65 -10.15
N ARG A 222 5.24 11.96 -10.61
CA ARG A 222 4.63 12.16 -11.93
C ARG A 222 3.11 12.12 -11.87
N ALA A 223 2.47 12.62 -12.91
CA ALA A 223 1.03 12.45 -13.09
C ALA A 223 0.69 10.96 -13.29
N ALA A 224 -0.31 10.48 -12.58
CA ALA A 224 -1.00 9.24 -12.89
C ALA A 224 -1.75 9.46 -14.22
N GLY A 225 -1.22 8.89 -15.29
CA GLY A 225 -1.82 8.99 -16.62
C GLY A 225 -3.14 8.23 -16.66
N HIS A 226 -4.24 8.97 -16.76
CA HIS A 226 -5.60 8.51 -17.02
C HIS A 226 -5.64 7.27 -17.94
N LEU A 227 -6.00 6.11 -17.39
CA LEU A 227 -6.70 5.10 -18.17
C LEU A 227 -7.98 5.78 -18.70
N PRO A 228 -8.30 5.69 -20.00
CA PRO A 228 -9.53 6.26 -20.53
C PRO A 228 -10.71 5.78 -19.69
N GLU A 229 -11.62 6.71 -19.37
CA GLU A 229 -12.98 6.37 -18.93
C GLU A 229 -13.45 5.12 -19.68
N PRO A 230 -14.05 4.12 -19.00
CA PRO A 230 -14.53 2.94 -19.70
C PRO A 230 -15.42 3.43 -20.84
N ALA A 231 -14.95 3.21 -22.06
CA ALA A 231 -15.68 3.57 -23.25
C ALA A 231 -17.09 3.01 -23.07
N THR A 232 -18.04 3.93 -23.02
CA THR A 232 -19.45 3.69 -23.24
C THR A 232 -19.61 2.55 -24.23
N GLU A 233 -20.21 1.47 -23.74
CA GLU A 233 -21.06 0.54 -24.48
C GLU A 233 -20.93 0.66 -26.01
N HIS A 234 -19.93 -0.01 -26.58
CA HIS A 234 -19.93 -0.33 -28.00
C HIS A 234 -20.32 -1.79 -28.18
N GLU A 235 -21.63 -1.98 -28.30
CA GLU A 235 -22.34 -2.98 -29.11
C GLU A 235 -21.54 -4.25 -29.43
N ALA A 236 -21.78 -5.28 -28.61
CA ALA A 236 -21.62 -6.65 -29.05
C ALA A 236 -22.48 -6.86 -30.31
N GLY A 237 -21.82 -7.10 -31.44
CA GLY A 237 -22.49 -7.50 -32.68
C GLY A 237 -23.31 -8.78 -32.46
N GLU A 238 -24.61 -8.68 -32.71
CA GLU A 238 -25.50 -9.82 -32.88
C GLU A 238 -25.03 -10.74 -34.03
N PRO A 239 -25.06 -12.08 -33.85
CA PRO A 239 -25.33 -12.98 -34.96
C PRO A 239 -26.86 -13.06 -35.20
N PRO A 240 -27.34 -13.17 -36.45
CA PRO A 240 -28.76 -13.12 -36.75
C PRO A 240 -29.43 -14.48 -36.58
N GLY A 241 -30.66 -14.46 -36.06
CA GLY A 241 -31.72 -15.36 -36.50
C GLY A 241 -32.23 -16.37 -35.48
N SER A 242 -33.38 -16.06 -34.86
CA SER A 242 -34.62 -16.83 -35.08
C SER A 242 -35.75 -16.24 -34.23
N ALA A 243 -36.91 -16.05 -34.85
CA ALA A 243 -38.06 -15.34 -34.31
C ALA A 243 -39.13 -16.28 -33.70
N LEU A 244 -39.79 -15.76 -32.65
CA LEU A 244 -41.21 -15.92 -32.20
C LEU A 244 -41.67 -17.18 -31.45
N PRO A 245 -42.79 -17.14 -30.65
CA PRO A 245 -43.57 -15.99 -30.11
C PRO A 245 -43.96 -16.07 -28.60
N LYS A 246 -44.67 -15.00 -28.17
CA LYS A 246 -45.14 -14.52 -26.85
C LYS A 246 -46.09 -15.43 -26.05
N GLU A 247 -46.18 -15.23 -24.72
CA GLU A 247 -47.38 -14.73 -23.99
C GLU A 247 -47.15 -14.53 -22.45
N PRO A 248 -48.04 -13.78 -21.72
CA PRO A 248 -47.69 -12.93 -20.58
C PRO A 248 -48.13 -13.45 -19.20
N GLY A 249 -47.56 -12.88 -18.13
CA GLY A 249 -48.02 -13.06 -16.74
C GLY A 249 -47.62 -11.91 -15.82
N GLU A 250 -48.61 -11.15 -15.37
CA GLU A 250 -48.52 -10.13 -14.31
C GLU A 250 -48.03 -10.72 -12.98
N SER A 251 -47.27 -9.95 -12.19
CA SER A 251 -47.61 -9.74 -10.78
C SER A 251 -46.90 -8.54 -10.17
N LYS A 252 -47.70 -7.68 -9.57
CA LYS A 252 -47.38 -6.48 -8.81
C LYS A 252 -46.63 -6.81 -7.51
N ARG A 253 -45.71 -5.94 -7.08
CA ARG A 253 -45.70 -5.43 -5.70
C ARG A 253 -44.93 -4.11 -5.60
N ALA A 254 -45.61 -3.18 -4.94
CA ALA A 254 -45.18 -1.82 -4.66
C ALA A 254 -44.21 -1.76 -3.48
N THR A 255 -43.33 -0.76 -3.48
CA THR A 255 -42.67 -0.23 -2.29
C THR A 255 -42.87 1.29 -2.26
N GLN A 256 -43.32 1.77 -1.11
CA GLN A 256 -43.44 3.20 -0.79
C GLN A 256 -42.09 3.74 -0.27
N PRO A 257 -41.84 5.05 -0.35
CA PRO A 257 -40.59 5.66 0.11
C PRO A 257 -40.64 5.93 1.62
N LEU A 258 -39.49 5.80 2.30
CA LEU A 258 -39.28 6.35 3.64
C LEU A 258 -38.55 7.68 3.51
N GLU A 259 -39.26 8.76 3.83
CA GLU A 259 -38.71 10.08 4.12
C GLU A 259 -38.21 10.14 5.57
N GLY A 260 -37.15 10.92 5.78
CA GLY A 260 -36.85 11.55 7.07
C GLY A 260 -35.78 10.86 7.92
N TYR A 261 -34.53 11.26 7.73
CA TYR A 261 -33.58 11.32 8.83
C TYR A 261 -32.82 12.65 8.72
N GLU A 262 -33.26 13.62 9.54
CA GLU A 262 -32.50 14.82 9.85
C GLU A 262 -31.64 14.55 11.10
N ALA A 263 -30.52 15.26 11.12
CA ALA A 263 -29.40 15.24 12.05
C ALA A 263 -29.72 15.08 13.54
N ALA A 264 -28.83 14.33 14.22
CA ALA A 264 -28.44 14.62 15.59
C ALA A 264 -26.92 14.41 15.71
N SER A 265 -26.20 15.53 15.80
CA SER A 265 -24.80 15.61 16.21
C SER A 265 -24.72 15.57 17.73
N GLU A 266 -23.70 14.91 18.27
CA GLU A 266 -22.91 15.27 19.48
C GLU A 266 -22.28 14.00 20.07
N ALA A 267 -21.01 13.76 19.73
CA ALA A 267 -20.13 12.87 20.46
C ALA A 267 -18.86 13.67 20.83
N GLU A 268 -18.52 13.64 22.12
CA GLU A 268 -17.45 14.43 22.73
C GLU A 268 -16.04 13.99 22.29
N PRO A 269 -15.05 14.90 22.28
CA PRO A 269 -13.72 14.63 21.72
C PRO A 269 -12.88 13.70 22.60
N PHE A 270 -12.30 12.68 21.96
CA PHE A 270 -11.27 11.83 22.56
C PHE A 270 -9.95 12.61 22.73
N GLN A 271 -9.40 12.63 23.93
CA GLN A 271 -8.13 13.27 24.25
C GLN A 271 -6.95 12.49 23.66
N VAL A 272 -6.17 13.16 22.81
CA VAL A 272 -4.84 12.71 22.39
C VAL A 272 -3.88 12.82 23.57
N LYS A 273 -3.23 11.71 23.94
CA LYS A 273 -2.10 11.75 24.89
C LYS A 273 -0.92 12.39 24.17
N GLU A 274 -0.63 13.64 24.52
CA GLU A 274 0.63 14.31 24.18
C GLU A 274 1.82 13.46 24.64
N GLY A 275 2.73 13.17 23.72
CA GLY A 275 4.03 12.60 24.03
C GLY A 275 4.80 13.53 24.96
N THR A 276 5.48 12.97 25.95
CA THR A 276 6.28 13.73 26.90
C THR A 276 7.36 14.58 26.19
N PRO A 277 7.58 15.84 26.58
CA PRO A 277 8.46 16.81 25.91
C PRO A 277 9.97 16.52 26.00
N SER A 278 10.37 15.34 26.48
CA SER A 278 11.78 14.97 26.67
C SER A 278 12.43 14.35 25.43
N THR A 279 11.67 13.66 24.56
CA THR A 279 12.22 12.92 23.41
C THR A 279 12.57 13.84 22.24
N GLU A 280 11.73 14.83 21.94
CA GLU A 280 11.95 15.79 20.84
C GLU A 280 13.18 16.69 21.09
N ALA A 281 13.44 17.04 22.36
CA ALA A 281 14.59 17.85 22.74
C ALA A 281 15.92 17.08 22.62
N GLU A 282 15.92 15.78 22.94
CA GLU A 282 17.10 14.92 22.78
C GLU A 282 17.39 14.62 21.29
N GLU A 283 16.35 14.40 20.47
CA GLU A 283 16.49 14.22 19.02
C GLU A 283 17.01 15.49 18.34
N ALA A 284 16.46 16.66 18.69
CA ALA A 284 16.92 17.94 18.16
C ALA A 284 18.39 18.24 18.54
N GLN A 285 18.79 17.89 19.78
CA GLN A 285 20.17 18.09 20.24
C GLN A 285 21.15 17.13 19.57
N THR A 286 20.71 15.90 19.27
CA THR A 286 21.50 14.90 18.54
C THR A 286 21.67 15.31 17.08
N ALA A 287 20.62 15.81 16.43
CA ALA A 287 20.66 16.36 15.08
C ALA A 287 21.62 17.56 14.97
N ALA A 288 21.59 18.47 15.96
CA ALA A 288 22.50 19.62 15.99
C ALA A 288 23.98 19.21 16.09
N ARG A 289 24.30 18.20 16.92
CA ARG A 289 25.67 17.67 17.06
C ARG A 289 26.17 16.97 15.79
N ARG A 290 25.28 16.23 15.10
CA ARG A 290 25.61 15.61 13.80
C ARG A 290 25.93 16.68 12.75
N MET A 291 25.17 17.77 12.72
CA MET A 291 25.37 18.86 11.77
C MET A 291 26.68 19.62 12.00
N GLU A 292 27.10 19.80 13.26
CA GLU A 292 28.39 20.42 13.60
C GLU A 292 29.59 19.58 13.11
N ILE A 293 29.49 18.25 13.24
CA ILE A 293 30.52 17.31 12.77
C ILE A 293 30.63 17.38 11.24
N LEU A 294 29.51 17.36 10.51
CA LEU A 294 29.50 17.44 9.04
C LEU A 294 30.09 18.75 8.55
N LYS A 295 29.72 19.88 9.16
CA LYS A 295 30.25 21.20 8.82
C LYS A 295 31.76 21.30 9.05
N ALA A 296 32.29 20.65 10.08
CA ALA A 296 33.73 20.63 10.34
C ALA A 296 34.51 19.77 9.31
N ILE A 297 33.89 18.78 8.68
CA ILE A 297 34.47 18.02 7.57
C ILE A 297 34.49 18.88 6.30
N GLU A 298 33.38 19.58 6.00
CA GLU A 298 33.24 20.46 4.82
C GLU A 298 34.26 21.60 4.82
N GLU A 299 34.47 22.23 5.98
CA GLU A 299 35.44 23.32 6.14
C GLU A 299 36.90 22.81 6.21
N GLY A 300 37.14 21.51 6.05
CA GLY A 300 38.48 20.90 6.11
C GLY A 300 39.12 20.95 7.49
N ARG A 301 38.35 21.26 8.54
CA ARG A 301 38.79 21.31 9.94
C ARG A 301 38.88 19.92 10.58
N MET A 302 38.33 18.90 9.93
CA MET A 302 38.30 17.51 10.39
C MET A 302 38.41 16.56 9.21
N SER A 303 39.07 15.41 9.41
CA SER A 303 39.17 14.38 8.39
C SER A 303 37.87 13.56 8.27
N VAL A 304 37.56 13.06 7.07
CA VAL A 304 36.36 12.24 6.80
C VAL A 304 36.30 10.99 7.69
N SER A 305 37.44 10.35 7.95
CA SER A 305 37.52 9.17 8.81
C SER A 305 37.25 9.49 10.29
N GLU A 306 37.72 10.64 10.77
CA GLU A 306 37.45 11.11 12.14
C GLU A 306 35.98 11.55 12.31
N GLY A 307 35.41 12.20 11.30
CA GLY A 307 34.00 12.60 11.30
C GLY A 307 33.03 11.41 11.35
N LEU A 308 33.27 10.39 10.53
CA LEU A 308 32.46 9.15 10.51
C LEU A 308 32.57 8.34 11.82
N ALA A 309 33.69 8.43 12.54
CA ALA A 309 33.85 7.79 13.84
C ALA A 309 33.02 8.50 14.93
N ARG A 310 32.94 9.84 14.88
CA ARG A 310 32.14 10.63 15.84
C ARG A 310 30.63 10.55 15.59
N LEU A 311 30.20 10.42 14.33
CA LEU A 311 28.79 10.23 14.00
C LEU A 311 28.23 8.91 14.56
N ARG A 312 29.03 7.83 14.53
CA ARG A 312 28.66 6.52 15.11
C ARG A 312 28.57 6.50 16.64
N GLN A 313 29.06 7.53 17.32
CA GLN A 313 28.91 7.69 18.78
C GLN A 313 27.65 8.49 19.17
N LEU A 314 26.91 9.00 18.17
CA LEU A 314 25.69 9.77 18.32
C LEU A 314 24.44 8.98 17.85
N GLU A 315 24.58 7.69 17.55
CA GLU A 315 23.49 6.72 17.40
C GLU A 315 23.21 6.05 18.75
#